data_AF-A0A2N6NWN3-F1
#
_entry.id   AF-A0A2N6NWN3-F1
#
_cell.length_a   1.000
_cell.length_b   1.000
_cell.length_c   1.000
_cell.angle_alpha   90.00
_cell.angle_beta   90.00
_cell.angle_gamma   90.00
#
_symmetry.space_group_name_H-M   'P 1'
#
loop_
_entity.id
_entity.type
_entity.pdbx_description
1 polymer ?
#
loop_
_entity_poly.entity_id
_entity_poly.type
_entity_poly.pdbx_seq_one_letter_code
_entity_poly.pdbx_strand_id
1 'polypeptide(L)'
;MSEGGDIDVLPSVLPKDVAKEVGNVKLFNKWDYDVEVRDISLTDYIYLSKPVYVTHSAGKYAAKRFRKASCPIIERLTNSLMMHGRNNGKKLMAVRIVDHAFEIVSDHHL
;
A
#
# COMPACT_ATOMS: atom_id res chain seq x y z
N MET A 1 46.73 20.77 6.88
CA MET A 1 46.52 19.35 7.24
C MET A 1 45.47 19.29 8.34
N SER A 2 44.20 19.12 7.94
CA SER A 2 43.17 18.39 8.66
C SER A 2 41.97 18.39 7.72
N GLU A 3 41.96 17.38 6.86
CA GLU A 3 40.91 17.09 5.88
C GLU A 3 39.58 16.92 6.63
N GLY A 4 38.67 17.88 6.46
CA GLY A 4 37.25 17.60 6.60
C GLY A 4 36.88 16.77 5.37
N GLY A 5 36.89 15.46 5.53
CA GLY A 5 36.41 14.55 4.50
C GLY A 5 34.93 14.79 4.29
N ASP A 6 34.62 15.55 3.24
CA ASP A 6 33.29 15.54 2.63
C ASP A 6 32.97 14.09 2.31
N ILE A 7 31.96 13.56 3.00
CA ILE A 7 31.43 12.24 2.69
C ILE A 7 30.69 12.44 1.37
N ASP A 8 31.37 12.16 0.25
CA ASP A 8 30.75 12.08 -1.07
C ASP A 8 29.70 10.97 -1.04
N VAL A 9 28.47 11.33 -0.64
CA VAL A 9 27.30 10.50 -0.80
C VAL A 9 27.05 10.45 -2.31
N LEU A 10 27.57 9.42 -2.96
CA LEU A 10 27.28 9.07 -4.35
C LEU A 10 25.80 9.35 -4.62
N PRO A 11 25.43 10.07 -5.70
CA PRO A 11 24.03 10.18 -6.07
C PRO A 11 23.58 8.77 -6.41
N SER A 12 22.86 8.12 -5.49
CA SER A 12 22.30 6.79 -5.72
C SER A 12 21.40 6.93 -6.94
N VAL A 13 21.87 6.44 -8.10
CA VAL A 13 21.12 6.52 -9.35
C VAL A 13 19.85 5.69 -9.13
N LEU A 14 18.76 6.37 -8.80
CA LEU A 14 17.47 5.74 -8.63
C LEU A 14 17.12 5.05 -9.95
N PRO A 15 16.52 3.84 -9.92
CA PRO A 15 16.01 3.20 -11.13
C PRO A 15 15.13 4.19 -11.90
N LYS A 16 15.33 4.26 -13.22
CA LYS A 16 14.67 5.26 -14.10
C LYS A 16 13.14 5.24 -13.96
N ASP A 17 12.57 4.08 -13.65
CA ASP A 17 11.13 3.88 -13.50
C ASP A 17 10.61 4.49 -12.18
N VAL A 18 11.38 4.37 -11.10
CA VAL A 18 11.07 4.99 -9.81
C VAL A 18 11.24 6.51 -9.89
N ALA A 19 12.27 6.98 -10.59
CA ALA A 19 12.56 8.41 -10.76
C ALA A 19 11.45 9.15 -11.54
N LYS A 20 10.77 8.48 -12.48
CA LYS A 20 9.65 9.05 -13.24
C LYS A 20 8.36 9.21 -12.43
N GLU A 21 8.15 8.36 -11.43
CA GLU A 21 6.93 8.32 -10.61
C GLU A 21 7.11 9.06 -9.27
N VAL A 22 8.21 9.80 -9.08
CA VAL A 22 8.44 10.61 -7.87
C VAL A 22 7.38 11.70 -7.76
N GLY A 23 6.46 11.53 -6.82
CA GLY A 23 5.37 12.47 -6.53
C GLY A 23 3.97 11.91 -6.82
N ASN A 24 3.85 10.80 -7.56
CA ASN A 24 2.59 10.11 -7.76
C ASN A 24 2.56 8.78 -6.97
N VAL A 25 1.67 8.69 -5.97
CA VAL A 25 1.59 7.51 -5.11
C VAL A 25 0.65 6.48 -5.74
N LYS A 26 1.24 5.52 -6.45
CA LYS A 26 0.53 4.38 -7.02
C LYS A 26 0.62 3.15 -6.13
N LEU A 27 -0.47 2.40 -6.00
CA LEU A 27 -0.46 1.11 -5.31
C LEU A 27 0.38 0.11 -6.09
N PHE A 28 1.31 -0.56 -5.40
CA PHE A 28 2.28 -1.50 -5.99
C PHE A 28 3.08 -0.91 -7.16
N ASN A 29 3.20 0.43 -7.24
CA ASN A 29 3.77 1.18 -8.36
C ASN A 29 3.09 0.91 -9.72
N LYS A 30 1.86 0.37 -9.72
CA LYS A 30 1.13 -0.03 -10.92
C LYS A 30 -0.25 0.62 -11.02
N TRP A 31 -0.98 0.68 -9.91
CA TRP A 31 -2.40 1.06 -9.89
C TRP A 31 -2.63 2.46 -9.31
N ASP A 32 -3.41 3.27 -10.00
CA ASP A 32 -3.86 4.58 -9.49
C ASP A 32 -5.03 4.42 -8.50
N TYR A 33 -5.24 5.45 -7.68
CA TYR A 33 -6.32 5.50 -6.66
C TYR A 33 -7.58 6.22 -7.14
N ASP A 34 -7.73 6.39 -8.46
CA ASP A 34 -8.89 7.04 -9.08
C ASP A 34 -10.10 6.10 -9.07
N VAL A 35 -10.71 5.94 -7.89
CA VAL A 35 -11.83 5.03 -7.65
C VAL A 35 -12.91 5.76 -6.86
N GLU A 36 -14.10 5.82 -7.42
CA GLU A 36 -15.28 6.40 -6.78
C GLU A 36 -16.14 5.34 -6.08
N VAL A 37 -16.59 5.64 -4.87
CA VAL A 37 -17.54 4.80 -4.14
C VAL A 37 -18.95 5.16 -4.60
N ARG A 38 -19.61 4.23 -5.30
CA ARG A 38 -20.96 4.44 -5.88
C ARG A 38 -22.07 4.65 -4.83
N ASP A 39 -21.88 4.11 -3.63
CA ASP A 39 -22.86 4.18 -2.53
C ASP A 39 -22.41 5.18 -1.46
N ILE A 40 -23.20 6.24 -1.29
CA ILE A 40 -22.93 7.34 -0.36
C ILE A 40 -22.83 6.90 1.10
N SER A 41 -23.55 5.83 1.49
CA SER A 41 -23.56 5.35 2.87
C SER A 41 -22.23 4.67 3.26
N LEU A 42 -21.47 4.20 2.27
CA LEU A 42 -20.21 3.49 2.47
C LEU A 42 -18.98 4.40 2.38
N THR A 43 -19.14 5.64 1.91
CA THR A 43 -18.05 6.60 1.70
C THR A 43 -17.20 6.80 2.96
N ASP A 44 -17.81 6.90 4.13
CA ASP A 44 -17.10 7.10 5.40
C ASP A 44 -16.37 5.84 5.91
N TYR A 45 -16.71 4.66 5.38
CA TYR A 45 -16.19 3.37 5.81
C TYR A 45 -15.22 2.71 4.81
N ILE A 46 -15.21 3.17 3.56
CA ILE A 46 -14.29 2.75 2.51
C ILE A 46 -13.22 3.84 2.35
N TYR A 47 -12.12 3.69 3.06
CA TYR A 47 -11.07 4.69 3.08
C TYR A 47 -10.10 4.53 1.89
N LEU A 48 -10.18 5.48 0.95
CA LEU A 48 -9.35 5.58 -0.26
C LEU A 48 -8.48 6.85 -0.28
N SER A 49 -8.74 7.83 0.59
CA SER A 49 -8.12 9.17 0.53
C SER A 49 -6.62 9.22 0.86
N LYS A 50 -6.06 8.16 1.46
CA LYS A 50 -4.63 8.08 1.77
C LYS A 50 -3.98 7.02 0.88
N PRO A 51 -3.39 7.43 -0.25
CA PRO A 51 -2.71 6.50 -1.13
C PRO A 51 -1.47 5.93 -0.44
N VAL A 52 -1.21 4.64 -0.65
CA VAL A 52 -0.05 3.92 -0.11
C VAL A 52 0.61 3.10 -1.22
N TYR A 53 1.94 3.03 -1.20
CA TYR A 53 2.69 2.18 -2.14
C TYR A 53 2.50 0.69 -1.83
N VAL A 54 2.43 0.33 -0.54
CA VAL A 54 2.28 -1.04 -0.06
C VAL A 54 1.28 -1.07 1.09
N THR A 55 0.54 -2.16 1.23
CA THR A 55 -0.58 -2.32 2.17
C THR A 55 -0.14 -2.66 3.60
N HIS A 56 1.07 -2.23 3.99
CA HIS A 56 1.68 -2.51 5.28
C HIS A 56 2.01 -1.20 6.02
N SER A 57 1.04 -0.66 6.76
CA SER A 57 1.20 0.64 7.44
C SER A 57 1.54 0.55 8.94
N ALA A 58 1.46 -0.65 9.53
CA ALA A 58 1.62 -0.89 10.98
C ALA A 58 0.73 0.02 11.87
N GLY A 59 -0.37 0.56 11.33
CA GLY A 59 -1.23 1.50 12.03
C GLY A 59 -2.01 0.86 13.19
N LYS A 60 -2.11 1.58 14.32
CA LYS A 60 -2.88 1.16 15.51
C LYS A 60 -4.37 1.47 15.36
N TYR A 61 -5.03 0.76 14.44
CA TYR A 61 -6.44 0.98 14.12
C TYR A 61 -7.44 0.36 15.10
N ALA A 62 -6.99 -0.59 15.93
CA ALA A 62 -7.85 -1.29 16.90
C ALA A 62 -8.02 -0.53 18.23
N ALA A 63 -7.21 0.49 18.51
CA ALA A 63 -7.16 1.14 19.82
C ALA A 63 -8.38 2.01 20.16
N LYS A 64 -9.12 2.50 19.16
CA LYS A 64 -10.33 3.32 19.37
C LYS A 64 -11.48 2.81 18.52
N ARG A 65 -12.72 2.91 19.03
CA ARG A 65 -13.94 2.60 18.27
C ARG A 65 -13.97 3.43 16.98
N PHE A 66 -14.38 2.81 15.87
CA PHE A 66 -14.43 3.38 14.51
C PHE A 66 -13.10 3.73 13.84
N ARG A 67 -11.96 3.67 14.53
CA ARG A 67 -10.66 3.93 13.90
C ARG A 67 -10.27 2.89 12.83
N LYS A 68 -10.92 1.73 12.83
CA LYS A 68 -10.81 0.74 11.74
C LYS A 68 -11.36 1.25 10.40
N ALA A 69 -12.29 2.23 10.41
CA ALA A 69 -12.83 2.83 9.19
C ALA A 69 -11.77 3.61 8.43
N SER A 70 -10.84 4.29 9.12
CA SER A 70 -9.73 5.03 8.49
C SER A 70 -8.51 4.18 8.13
N CYS A 71 -8.59 2.86 8.29
CA CYS A 71 -7.58 1.95 7.77
C CYS A 71 -7.79 1.78 6.26
N PRO A 72 -6.75 1.92 5.42
CA PRO A 72 -6.87 1.69 3.98
C PRO A 72 -7.57 0.38 3.67
N ILE A 73 -8.55 0.41 2.76
CA ILE A 73 -9.40 -0.77 2.48
C ILE A 73 -8.59 -1.99 2.04
N ILE A 74 -7.52 -1.77 1.26
CA ILE A 74 -6.63 -2.83 0.78
C ILE A 74 -5.82 -3.45 1.94
N GLU A 75 -5.45 -2.67 2.96
CA GLU A 75 -4.81 -3.21 4.17
C GLU A 75 -5.79 -4.02 5.03
N ARG A 76 -7.07 -3.64 5.05
CA ARG A 76 -8.11 -4.45 5.71
C ARG A 76 -8.27 -5.79 5.00
N LEU A 77 -8.23 -5.82 3.67
CA LEU A 77 -8.25 -7.04 2.87
C LEU A 77 -7.07 -7.96 3.20
N THR A 78 -5.83 -7.46 3.17
CA THR A 78 -4.64 -8.27 3.53
C THR A 78 -4.70 -8.78 4.97
N ASN A 79 -5.18 -7.97 5.92
CA ASN A 79 -5.33 -8.41 7.30
C ASN A 79 -6.37 -9.53 7.46
N SER A 80 -7.41 -9.57 6.63
CA SER A 80 -8.41 -10.64 6.62
C SER A 80 -7.93 -11.93 5.95
N LEU A 81 -6.96 -11.86 5.03
CA LEU A 81 -6.40 -13.05 4.35
C LEU A 81 -5.47 -13.89 5.25
N MET A 82 -4.80 -13.26 6.20
CA MET A 82 -3.85 -13.92 7.10
C MET A 82 -4.51 -14.64 8.31
N MET A 83 -5.73 -15.13 8.13
CA MET A 83 -6.49 -15.85 9.17
C MET A 83 -6.26 -17.37 9.07
N HIS A 84 -6.89 -18.15 9.96
CA HIS A 84 -6.80 -19.61 10.05
C HIS A 84 -5.44 -20.15 10.45
N GLY A 85 -5.00 -19.86 11.68
CA GLY A 85 -3.92 -20.56 12.39
C GLY A 85 -2.58 -20.54 11.66
N ARG A 86 -2.39 -21.48 10.72
CA ARG A 86 -1.19 -21.61 9.86
C ARG A 86 -0.83 -20.35 9.05
N ASN A 87 -1.75 -19.42 8.81
CA ASN A 87 -1.47 -18.18 8.07
C ASN A 87 -1.34 -16.94 8.96
N ASN A 88 -1.49 -17.09 10.27
CA ASN A 88 -1.44 -15.97 11.21
C ASN A 88 -0.11 -15.22 11.09
N GLY A 89 -0.19 -13.89 10.96
CA GLY A 89 0.98 -13.01 10.90
C GLY A 89 1.76 -13.04 9.58
N LYS A 90 1.39 -13.88 8.61
CA LYS A 90 2.07 -13.97 7.30
C LYS A 90 1.68 -12.82 6.35
N LYS A 91 1.85 -11.59 6.82
CA LYS A 91 1.38 -10.39 6.10
C LYS A 91 2.11 -10.20 4.77
N LEU A 92 3.43 -10.44 4.70
CA LEU A 92 4.17 -10.39 3.42
C LEU A 92 3.62 -11.35 2.37
N MET A 93 3.18 -12.56 2.78
CA MET A 93 2.55 -13.51 1.88
C MET A 93 1.19 -13.02 1.41
N ALA A 94 0.37 -12.47 2.33
CA ALA A 94 -0.93 -11.90 1.98
C ALA A 94 -0.82 -10.71 1.02
N VAL A 95 0.17 -9.82 1.21
CA VAL A 95 0.43 -8.69 0.31
C VAL A 95 0.71 -9.19 -1.11
N ARG A 96 1.55 -10.23 -1.27
CA ARG A 96 1.85 -10.83 -2.58
C ARG A 96 0.61 -11.46 -3.23
N ILE A 97 -0.22 -12.15 -2.44
CA ILE A 97 -1.49 -12.72 -2.95
C ILE A 97 -2.40 -11.61 -3.50
N VAL A 98 -2.48 -10.47 -2.81
CA VAL A 98 -3.29 -9.32 -3.26
C VAL A 98 -2.71 -8.67 -4.53
N ASP A 99 -1.39 -8.51 -4.64
CA ASP A 99 -0.73 -8.00 -5.86
C ASP A 99 -1.09 -8.89 -7.07
N HIS A 100 -0.92 -10.21 -6.95
CA HIS A 100 -1.30 -11.16 -8.00
C HIS A 100 -2.80 -11.19 -8.28
N ALA A 101 -3.65 -11.06 -7.26
CA ALA A 101 -5.10 -11.02 -7.46
C ALA A 101 -5.52 -9.78 -8.27
N PHE A 102 -4.85 -8.64 -8.06
CA PHE A 102 -5.12 -7.40 -8.81
C PHE A 102 -4.66 -7.55 -10.27
N GLU A 103 -3.53 -8.20 -10.52
CA GLU A 103 -3.09 -8.56 -11.88
C GLU A 103 -4.15 -9.42 -12.60
N ILE A 104 -4.65 -10.48 -11.96
CA ILE A 104 -5.68 -11.37 -12.55
C ILE A 104 -6.98 -10.60 -12.86
N VAL A 105 -7.44 -9.76 -11.93
CA VAL A 105 -8.68 -8.99 -12.11
C VAL A 105 -8.55 -7.98 -13.26
N SER A 106 -7.38 -7.39 -13.43
CA SER A 106 -7.13 -6.48 -14.55
C SER A 106 -7.04 -7.20 -15.89
N ASP A 107 -6.41 -8.37 -15.93
CA ASP A 107 -6.23 -9.14 -17.18
C ASP A 107 -7.55 -9.72 -17.69
N HIS A 108 -8.45 -10.13 -16.79
CA HIS A 108 -9.73 -10.77 -17.13
C HIS A 108 -10.85 -9.77 -17.49
N HIS A 109 -10.65 -8.47 -17.29
CA HIS A 109 -11.65 -7.43 -17.60
C HIS A 109 -11.48 -6.77 -18.99
N LEU A 110 -10.63 -7.35 -19.84
CA LEU A 110 -10.58 -7.13 -21.29
C LEU A 110 -11.24 -8.31 -22.02
#